data_AF-A0A1M5X8D1-F1
#
_entry.id   AF-A0A1M5X8D1-F1
#
_cell.length_a   1.000
_cell.length_b   1.000
_cell.length_c   1.000
_cell.angle_alpha   90.00
_cell.angle_beta   90.00
_cell.angle_gamma   90.00
#
_symmetry.space_group_name_H-M   'P 1'
#
loop_
_entity.id
_entity.type
_entity.pdbx_description
1 polymer ?
#
loop_
_entity_poly.entity_id
_entity_poly.type
_entity_poly.pdbx_seq_one_letter_code
_entity_poly.pdbx_strand_id
1 'polypeptide(L)' 'MLGRLAVDQQARGHGVDRMLLVNATQRTLTVSDEIAIYAMAVDALDEQAQSVHEQFGFSLLGSGSRRLFLPLISV' A
#
# COMPACT_ATOMS: atom_id res chain seq x y z
N MET A 1 -6.22 6.30 4.34
CA MET A 1 -6.12 6.18 2.87
C MET A 1 -4.75 6.63 2.42
N LEU A 2 -4.06 5.85 1.59
CA LEU A 2 -2.81 6.28 0.94
C LEU A 2 -3.18 6.96 -0.38
N GLY A 3 -3.22 8.30 -0.38
CA GLY A 3 -3.73 9.06 -1.52
C GLY A 3 -2.81 9.08 -2.75
N ARG A 4 -1.48 9.03 -2.55
CA ARG A 4 -0.51 8.98 -3.65
C ARG A 4 0.83 8.44 -3.17
N LEU A 5 1.30 7.34 -3.77
CA LEU A 5 2.66 6.84 -3.62
C LEU A 5 3.33 6.94 -4.99
N ALA A 6 4.34 7.80 -5.11
CA ALA A 6 5.10 7.98 -6.33
C ALA A 6 6.58 7.98 -6.01
N VAL A 7 7.37 7.29 -6.81
CA VAL A 7 8.83 7.26 -6.73
C VAL A 7 9.39 7.83 -8.03
N ASP A 8 10.45 8.63 -7.90
CA ASP A 8 11.18 9.18 -9.03
C ASP A 8 11.66 8.07 -9.97
N GLN A 9 11.65 8.33 -11.28
CA GLN A 9 12.02 7.33 -12.28
C GLN A 9 13.45 6.81 -12.11
N GLN A 10 14.38 7.64 -11.62
CA GLN A 10 15.76 7.25 -11.38
C GLN A 10 15.93 6.40 -10.12
N ALA A 11 14.95 6.42 -9.21
CA ALA A 11 14.94 5.63 -7.98
C ALA A 11 14.14 4.32 -8.10
N ARG A 12 13.51 4.06 -9.25
CA ARG A 12 12.83 2.78 -9.52
C ARG A 12 13.83 1.62 -9.52
N GLY A 13 13.40 0.46 -9.03
CA GLY A 13 14.23 -0.76 -8.97
C GLY A 13 15.26 -0.82 -7.83
N HIS A 14 15.40 0.24 -7.02
CA HIS A 14 16.33 0.29 -5.88
C HIS A 14 15.65 0.02 -4.52
N GLY A 15 14.38 -0.39 -4.52
CA GLY A 15 13.61 -0.70 -3.30
C GLY A 15 13.11 0.52 -2.51
N VAL A 16 13.26 1.73 -3.05
CA VAL A 16 12.80 2.98 -2.42
C VAL A 16 11.26 3.03 -2.33
N ASP A 17 10.58 2.50 -3.33
CA ASP A 17 9.14 2.26 -3.34
C ASP A 17 8.70 1.34 -2.19
N ARG A 18 9.46 0.28 -1.95
CA ARG A 18 9.24 -0.65 -0.85
C ARG A 18 9.40 0.02 0.51
N MET A 19 10.48 0.76 0.69
CA MET A 19 10.77 1.46 1.95
C MET A 19 9.71 2.52 2.28
N LEU A 20 9.24 3.27 1.29
CA LEU A 20 8.19 4.26 1.48
C LEU A 20 6.86 3.62 1.86
N LEU A 21 6.51 2.49 1.23
CA LEU A 21 5.30 1.76 1.57
C LEU A 21 5.37 1.20 3.00
N VAL A 22 6.48 0.56 3.38
CA VAL A 22 6.69 0.05 4.75
C VAL A 22 6.64 1.20 5.76
N ASN A 23 7.27 2.34 5.47
CA ASN A 23 7.23 3.50 6.37
C ASN A 23 5.81 4.04 6.55
N ALA A 24 5.05 4.14 5.46
CA ALA A 24 3.66 4.59 5.52
C ALA A 24 2.77 3.61 6.31
N THR A 25 2.96 2.30 6.09
CA THR A 25 2.28 1.25 6.83
C THR A 25 2.60 1.34 8.33
N GLN A 26 3.87 1.48 8.69
CA GLN A 26 4.31 1.55 10.08
C GLN A 26 3.73 2.76 10.82
N ARG A 27 3.74 3.94 10.18
CA ARG A 27 3.13 5.16 10.75
C ARG A 27 1.62 5.02 10.89
N THR A 28 0.96 4.35 9.95
CA THR A 28 -0.48 4.10 10.02
C THR A 28 -0.82 3.11 11.12
N LEU A 29 -0.01 2.06 11.32
CA LEU A 29 -0.16 1.10 12.40
C LEU A 29 -0.02 1.75 13.78
N THR A 30 0.99 2.61 13.98
CA THR A 30 1.15 3.34 15.25
C THR A 30 -0.07 4.21 15.58
N VAL A 31 -0.72 4.79 14.58
CA VAL A 31 -1.96 5.58 14.77
C VAL A 31 -3.19 4.68 14.90
N SER A 32 -3.14 3.45 14.38
CA SER A 32 -4.29 2.53 14.42
C SER A 32 -4.62 2.02 15.84
N ASP A 33 -3.65 2.05 16.75
CA ASP A 33 -3.86 1.73 18.17
C ASP A 33 -4.71 2.81 18.88
N GLU A 34 -4.72 4.03 18.36
CA GLU A 34 -5.51 5.16 18.89
C GLU A 34 -6.83 5.38 18.13
N ILE A 35 -6.88 4.97 16.86
CA ILE A 35 -8.03 5.13 15.95
C ILE A 35 -8.24 3.82 15.19
N ALA A 36 -9.39 3.17 15.32
CA ALA A 36 -9.67 1.92 14.62
C ALA A 36 -9.55 2.08 13.08
N ILE A 37 -8.45 1.61 12.50
CA ILE A 37 -8.21 1.56 11.06
C ILE A 37 -8.19 0.08 10.65
N TYR A 38 -9.23 -0.36 9.96
CA TYR A 38 -9.39 -1.77 9.58
C TYR A 38 -8.47 -2.20 8.42
N ALA A 39 -8.24 -1.33 7.43
CA ALA A 39 -7.41 -1.63 6.26
C ALA A 39 -6.88 -0.36 5.57
N MET A 40 -5.76 -0.48 4.88
CA MET A 40 -5.29 0.51 3.91
C MET A 40 -5.75 0.13 2.51
N ALA A 41 -6.43 1.02 1.81
CA ALA A 41 -6.76 0.87 0.39
C ALA A 41 -5.85 1.75 -0.48
N VAL A 42 -5.54 1.26 -1.68
CA VAL A 42 -4.74 1.93 -2.72
C VAL A 42 -5.33 1.65 -4.10
N ASP A 43 -5.28 2.63 -4.99
CA ASP A 43 -5.64 2.44 -6.40
C ASP A 43 -4.35 2.32 -7.23
N ALA A 44 -4.12 1.14 -7.82
CA ALA A 44 -2.96 0.92 -8.68
C ALA A 44 -3.19 1.54 -10.06
N LEU A 45 -2.17 2.24 -10.54
CA LEU A 45 -2.20 2.95 -11.82
C LEU A 45 -2.18 2.00 -13.02
N ASP A 46 -1.40 0.92 -12.93
CA ASP A 46 -1.21 -0.09 -13.97
C ASP A 46 -0.98 -1.49 -13.35
N GLU A 47 -0.85 -2.52 -14.20
CA GLU A 47 -0.64 -3.91 -13.77
C GLU A 47 0.70 -4.09 -13.04
N GLN A 48 1.72 -3.30 -13.39
CA GLN A 48 3.01 -3.36 -12.73
C GLN A 48 2.92 -2.85 -11.28
N ALA A 49 2.24 -1.71 -11.06
CA ALA A 49 1.95 -1.18 -9.74
C ALA A 49 1.10 -2.14 -8.91
N GLN A 50 0.11 -2.81 -9.53
CA GLN A 50 -0.68 -3.84 -8.85
C GLN A 50 0.20 -4.99 -8.37
N SER A 51 1.05 -5.55 -9.23
CA SER A 51 1.93 -6.67 -8.87
C SER A 51 2.89 -6.30 -7.73
N VAL A 52 3.43 -5.08 -7.75
CA VAL A 52 4.27 -4.58 -6.64
C VAL A 52 3.47 -4.53 -5.34
N HIS A 53 2.24 -4.01 -5.35
CA HIS A 53 1.40 -3.92 -4.15
C HIS A 53 0.97 -5.31 -3.63
N GLU A 54 0.66 -6.25 -4.51
CA GLU A 54 0.37 -7.66 -4.15
C GLU A 54 1.56 -8.32 -3.42
N GLN A 55 2.80 -8.03 -3.84
CA GLN A 55 4.00 -8.52 -3.15
C GLN A 55 4.14 -8.01 -1.70
N PHE A 56 3.42 -6.94 -1.33
CA PHE A 56 3.35 -6.43 0.05
C PHE A 56 2.17 -6.96 0.85
N GLY A 57 1.42 -7.92 0.30
CA GLY A 57 0.25 -8.51 0.96
C GLY A 57 -1.05 -7.74 0.72
N PHE A 58 -1.06 -6.73 -0.17
CA PHE A 58 -2.31 -6.13 -0.61
C PHE A 58 -3.09 -7.13 -1.47
N SER A 59 -4.41 -7.13 -1.35
CA SER A 59 -5.33 -7.99 -2.10
C SER A 59 -6.30 -7.15 -2.93
N LEU A 60 -6.71 -7.64 -4.10
CA LEU A 60 -7.70 -6.95 -4.95
C LEU A 60 -9.05 -6.77 -4.23
N LEU A 61 -9.60 -5.56 -4.32
CA LEU A 61 -10.91 -5.21 -3.80
C LEU A 61 -11.98 -5.33 -4.90
N GLY A 62 -12.34 -6.57 -5.22
CA GLY A 62 -13.39 -6.91 -6.19
C GLY A 62 -12.90 -7.07 -7.64
N SER A 63 -13.75 -7.66 -8.49
CA SER A 63 -13.45 -7.87 -9.90
C SER A 63 -13.74 -6.60 -10.73
N GLY A 64 -12.75 -6.11 -11.47
CA GLY A 64 -12.89 -4.98 -12.42
C GLY A 64 -12.33 -3.64 -11.95
N SER A 65 -11.74 -3.56 -10.75
CA SER A 65 -11.01 -2.39 -10.27
C SER A 65 -9.58 -2.78 -9.91
N ARG A 66 -8.60 -1.91 -10.21
CA ARG A 66 -7.21 -2.03 -9.73
C ARG A 66 -7.04 -1.48 -8.31
N ARG A 67 -8.12 -1.48 -7.54
CA ARG A 67 -8.11 -1.11 -6.13
C ARG A 67 -7.64 -2.31 -5.33
N LEU A 68 -6.61 -2.13 -4.52
CA LEU A 68 -6.15 -3.13 -3.57
C LEU A 68 -6.37 -2.65 -2.14
N PHE A 69 -6.42 -3.60 -1.21
CA PHE A 69 -6.47 -3.32 0.22
C PHE A 69 -5.52 -4.23 1.01
N LEU A 70 -4.93 -3.70 2.07
CA LEU A 70 -4.11 -4.41 3.04
C LEU A 70 -4.80 -4.30 4.41
N PRO A 71 -5.29 -5.40 5.00
CA PRO A 71 -5.81 -5.41 6.36
C PRO A 71 -4.74 -4.93 7.34
N LEU A 72 -5.09 -3.97 8.19
CA LEU A 72 -4.25 -3.53 9.31
C LEU A 72 -4.80 -4.21 10.55
N ILE A 73 -4.60 -5.52 10.64
CA ILE A 73 -4.94 -6.27 11.85
C ILE A 73 -3.71 -6.12 12.76
N SER A 74 -3.75 -5.13 13.66
CA SER A 74 -2.91 -5.20 14.86
C SER A 74 -3.37 -6.44 15.63
N VAL A 75 -2.44 -7.40 15.81
CA VAL A 75 -2.65 -8.58 16.65
C VAL A 75 -2.70 -8.17 18.11
#